data_AF-A0A0E3ZSW8-F1
#
_entry.id   AF-A0A0E3ZSW8-F1
#
_cell.length_a   1.000
_cell.length_b   1.000
_cell.length_c   1.000
_cell.angle_alpha   90.00
_cell.angle_beta   90.00
_cell.angle_gamma   90.00
#
_symmetry.space_group_name_H-M   'P 1'
#
loop_
_entity.id
_entity.type
_entity.pdbx_description
1 polymer ?
#
loop_
_entity_poly.entity_id
_entity_poly.type
_entity_poly.pdbx_seq_one_letter_code
_entity_poly.pdbx_strand_id
1 'polypeptide(L)'
;MSPVTTQYRLKKAIRTGTHNTTTYTYAYNQAGQLTNYTIRAGATDDSPNQTTVFTYDQQGQLTSAERLPASSFLPARLTYTYDDKGNLSQVTVYEDVNRNGQFKLTQTITLEYGADKLPIKTIVTSGNGTGTTRYTYDHGNAIKTEQTLTPGSNPVWTVQYRHDDKPNPTFGLLTGTPNAEMFNKNNIIYEGCEMTYTNGLLTLIHTNVRESPDVQSYIKYEYESY
;
A
#
# COMPACT_ATOMS: atom_id res chain seq x y z
N MET A 1 29.06 -6.29 -22.33
CA MET A 1 28.49 -5.76 -21.08
C MET A 1 27.02 -5.49 -21.36
N SER A 2 26.10 -6.17 -20.69
CA SER A 2 24.69 -5.80 -20.75
C SER A 2 24.53 -4.39 -20.16
N PRO A 3 23.65 -3.52 -20.69
CA PRO A 3 23.42 -2.22 -20.09
C PRO A 3 22.97 -2.44 -18.64
N VAL A 4 23.61 -1.74 -17.70
CA VAL A 4 23.10 -1.65 -16.34
C VAL A 4 21.83 -0.81 -16.42
N THR A 5 20.67 -1.47 -16.43
CA THR A 5 19.39 -0.78 -16.38
C THR A 5 19.27 -0.13 -15.00
N THR A 6 19.28 1.20 -14.95
CA THR A 6 19.04 1.95 -13.71
C THR A 6 17.70 1.53 -13.13
N GLN A 7 17.70 1.03 -11.89
CA GLN A 7 16.47 0.72 -11.17
C GLN A 7 16.02 1.94 -10.39
N TYR A 8 14.71 2.06 -10.20
CA TYR A 8 14.10 3.19 -9.50
C TYR A 8 13.20 2.67 -8.39
N ARG A 9 13.24 3.36 -7.25
CA ARG A 9 12.32 3.13 -6.14
C ARG A 9 11.67 4.44 -5.73
N LEU A 10 10.49 4.32 -5.14
CA LEU A 10 9.71 5.47 -4.71
C LEU A 10 10.46 6.20 -3.60
N LYS A 11 10.74 7.50 -3.78
CA LYS A 11 11.36 8.34 -2.74
C LYS A 11 10.32 9.15 -1.99
N LYS A 12 9.34 9.67 -2.73
CA LYS A 12 8.32 10.58 -2.20
C LYS A 12 7.03 10.45 -2.98
N ALA A 13 5.89 10.55 -2.28
CA ALA A 13 4.59 10.72 -2.90
C ALA A 13 3.86 11.89 -2.24
N ILE A 14 3.25 12.78 -3.02
CA ILE A 14 2.53 13.96 -2.52
C ILE A 14 1.08 13.83 -2.99
N ARG A 15 0.17 13.64 -2.05
CA ARG A 15 -1.28 13.65 -2.27
C ARG A 15 -1.82 15.02 -1.91
N THR A 16 -2.41 15.73 -2.87
CA THR A 16 -3.08 17.00 -2.63
C THR A 16 -4.55 16.84 -3.00
N GLY A 17 -5.42 17.01 -2.02
CA GLY A 17 -6.85 17.23 -2.23
C GLY A 17 -7.21 18.71 -2.13
N THR A 18 -8.50 19.02 -2.20
CA THR A 18 -9.02 20.40 -2.20
C THR A 18 -8.57 21.23 -1.00
N HIS A 19 -8.41 20.62 0.18
CA HIS A 19 -8.16 21.34 1.42
C HIS A 19 -6.87 20.91 2.13
N ASN A 20 -6.25 19.83 1.71
CA ASN A 20 -5.14 19.23 2.42
C ASN A 20 -4.13 18.65 1.45
N THR A 21 -2.86 18.81 1.81
CA THR A 21 -1.76 18.07 1.20
C THR A 21 -1.18 17.11 2.22
N THR A 22 -0.85 15.91 1.78
CA THR A 22 -0.16 14.89 2.56
C THR A 22 1.04 14.40 1.77
N THR A 23 2.21 14.43 2.39
CA THR A 23 3.41 13.87 1.76
C THR A 23 3.86 12.62 2.49
N TYR A 24 4.25 11.64 1.69
CA TYR A 24 4.86 10.38 2.09
C TYR A 24 6.32 10.42 1.67
N THR A 25 7.24 10.12 2.57
CA THR A 25 8.67 9.96 2.23
C THR A 25 9.11 8.56 2.60
N TYR A 26 9.92 7.93 1.74
CA TYR A 26 10.33 6.54 1.85
C TYR A 26 11.85 6.48 1.97
N ALA A 27 12.34 5.72 2.93
CA ALA A 27 13.76 5.54 3.18
C ALA A 27 14.12 4.07 3.18
N TYR A 28 15.30 3.75 2.67
CA TYR A 28 15.72 2.37 2.41
C TYR A 28 17.11 2.09 2.99
N ASN A 29 17.39 0.83 3.28
CA ASN A 29 18.74 0.38 3.62
C ASN A 29 19.57 0.10 2.35
N GLN A 30 20.83 -0.31 2.55
CA GLN A 30 21.75 -0.65 1.47
C GLN A 30 21.32 -1.86 0.64
N ALA A 31 20.51 -2.77 1.22
CA ALA A 31 19.92 -3.90 0.50
C ALA A 31 18.67 -3.51 -0.31
N GLY A 32 18.26 -2.24 -0.29
CA GLY A 32 17.08 -1.75 -1.01
C GLY A 32 15.76 -2.01 -0.31
N GLN A 33 15.77 -2.46 0.95
CA GLN A 33 14.57 -2.70 1.75
C GLN A 33 14.09 -1.41 2.41
N LEU A 34 12.78 -1.18 2.43
CA LEU A 34 12.16 0.00 3.03
C LEU A 34 12.36 -0.03 4.56
N THR A 35 13.14 0.88 5.13
CA THR A 35 13.38 0.92 6.58
C THR A 35 12.34 1.73 7.32
N ASN A 36 11.83 2.78 6.69
CA ASN A 36 10.73 3.56 7.21
C ASN A 36 10.00 4.31 6.11
N TYR A 37 8.76 4.69 6.39
CA TYR A 37 8.12 5.79 5.69
C TYR A 37 7.52 6.77 6.69
N THR A 38 7.44 8.03 6.28
CA THR A 38 6.86 9.10 7.08
C THR A 38 5.64 9.68 6.39
N ILE A 39 4.67 10.15 7.18
CA ILE A 39 3.52 10.91 6.72
C ILE A 39 3.62 12.31 7.32
N ARG A 40 3.42 13.32 6.48
CA ARG A 40 3.29 14.71 6.92
C ARG A 40 2.08 15.40 6.29
N ALA A 41 1.52 16.37 7.01
CA ALA A 41 0.61 17.37 6.47
C ALA A 41 1.42 18.47 5.80
N GLY A 42 1.07 18.83 4.57
CA GLY A 42 1.79 19.79 3.74
C GLY A 42 2.83 19.17 2.79
N ALA A 43 3.38 20.03 1.93
CA ALA A 43 4.30 19.65 0.85
C ALA A 43 5.80 19.84 1.19
N THR A 44 6.15 20.50 2.30
CA THR A 44 7.53 20.85 2.68
C THR A 44 8.21 19.75 3.50
N ASP A 45 9.53 19.56 3.36
CA ASP A 45 10.31 18.49 4.04
C ASP A 45 10.57 18.72 5.55
N ASP A 46 9.62 19.32 6.26
CA ASP A 46 9.68 19.56 7.72
C ASP A 46 9.42 18.29 8.55
N SER A 47 9.47 18.39 9.88
CA SER A 47 9.28 17.27 10.82
C SER A 47 8.00 16.47 10.55
N PRO A 48 8.07 15.12 10.44
CA PRO A 48 6.93 14.31 10.06
C PRO A 48 5.86 14.25 11.17
N ASN A 49 4.59 14.18 10.77
CA ASN A 49 3.48 13.96 11.69
C ASN A 49 3.43 12.53 12.21
N GLN A 50 3.93 11.57 11.42
CA GLN A 50 3.92 10.15 11.76
C GLN A 50 5.07 9.42 11.04
N THR A 51 5.67 8.46 11.73
CA THR A 51 6.72 7.58 11.18
C THR A 51 6.34 6.13 11.41
N THR A 52 6.47 5.31 10.37
CA THR A 52 6.38 3.84 10.45
C THR A 52 7.75 3.26 10.17
N VAL A 53 8.25 2.39 11.05
CA VAL A 53 9.55 1.71 10.92
C VAL A 53 9.32 0.24 10.60
N PHE A 54 10.13 -0.33 9.71
CA PHE A 54 10.05 -1.72 9.29
C PHE A 54 11.26 -2.51 9.78
N THR A 55 11.01 -3.76 10.16
CA THR A 55 12.04 -4.71 10.58
C THR A 55 12.01 -5.95 9.72
N TYR A 56 13.19 -6.47 9.40
CA TYR A 56 13.36 -7.65 8.55
C TYR A 56 14.12 -8.74 9.31
N ASP A 57 13.87 -10.00 8.97
CA ASP A 57 14.71 -11.11 9.41
C ASP A 57 16.01 -11.20 8.60
N GLN A 58 16.84 -12.20 8.91
CA GLN A 58 18.11 -12.45 8.24
C GLN A 58 17.95 -12.92 6.78
N GLN A 59 16.78 -13.44 6.42
CA GLN A 59 16.43 -13.85 5.07
C GLN A 59 15.86 -12.68 4.25
N GLY A 60 15.71 -11.51 4.88
CA GLY A 60 15.19 -10.29 4.26
C GLY A 60 13.66 -10.24 4.17
N GLN A 61 12.94 -11.11 4.87
CA GLN A 61 11.48 -11.07 4.96
C GLN A 61 11.05 -10.02 5.99
N LEU A 62 9.98 -9.29 5.70
CA LEU A 62 9.43 -8.28 6.61
C LEU A 62 8.81 -8.99 7.81
N THR A 63 9.28 -8.72 9.02
CA THR A 63 8.74 -9.36 10.24
C THR A 63 7.82 -8.44 11.01
N SER A 64 8.07 -7.14 10.99
CA SER A 64 7.22 -6.17 11.68
C SER A 64 7.23 -4.77 11.05
N ALA A 65 6.16 -4.03 11.32
CA ALA A 65 6.08 -2.60 11.08
C ALA A 65 5.53 -1.91 12.34
N GLU A 66 6.20 -0.88 12.84
CA GLU A 66 5.78 -0.12 14.02
C GLU A 66 5.50 1.33 13.65
N ARG A 67 4.25 1.74 13.85
CA ARG A 67 3.82 3.14 13.79
C ARG A 67 4.13 3.79 15.12
N LEU A 68 5.09 4.71 15.10
CA LEU A 68 5.53 5.45 16.28
C LEU A 68 4.43 6.38 16.80
N PRO A 69 4.44 6.71 18.11
CA PRO A 69 3.50 7.65 18.69
C PRO A 69 3.46 8.99 17.97
N ALA A 70 2.25 9.42 17.62
CA ALA A 70 1.95 10.68 16.94
C ALA A 70 0.66 11.27 17.49
N SER A 71 0.48 12.59 17.45
CA SER A 71 -0.78 13.22 17.88
C SER A 71 -1.97 12.78 17.02
N SER A 72 -1.77 12.69 15.71
CA SER A 72 -2.82 12.41 14.72
C SER A 72 -3.12 10.92 14.49
N PHE A 73 -2.28 10.01 14.99
CA PHE A 73 -2.42 8.57 14.75
C PHE A 73 -2.22 7.77 16.04
N LEU A 74 -2.97 6.68 16.20
CA LEU A 74 -2.71 5.71 17.25
C LEU A 74 -1.39 4.97 16.98
N PRO A 75 -0.55 4.74 18.01
CA PRO A 75 0.57 3.82 17.90
C PRO A 75 0.05 2.44 17.50
N ALA A 76 0.73 1.79 16.56
CA ALA A 76 0.33 0.48 16.06
C ALA A 76 1.55 -0.40 15.80
N ARG A 77 1.38 -1.71 15.96
CA ARG A 77 2.37 -2.74 15.65
C ARG A 77 1.74 -3.76 14.74
N LEU A 78 2.36 -3.99 13.60
CA LEU A 78 1.98 -5.03 12.66
C LEU A 78 3.06 -6.10 12.69
N THR A 79 2.65 -7.36 12.73
CA THR A 79 3.56 -8.51 12.55
C THR A 79 3.12 -9.32 11.35
N TYR A 80 4.10 -9.87 10.65
CA TYR A 80 3.94 -10.54 9.37
C TYR A 80 4.44 -11.97 9.50
N THR A 81 3.64 -12.94 9.07
CA THR A 81 4.00 -14.36 9.08
C THR A 81 3.84 -14.96 7.70
N TYR A 82 4.64 -15.98 7.42
CA TYR A 82 4.79 -16.56 6.10
C TYR A 82 4.43 -18.05 6.11
N ASP A 83 3.92 -18.56 4.99
CA ASP A 83 3.75 -19.99 4.78
C ASP A 83 5.09 -20.69 4.48
N ASP A 84 5.07 -22.03 4.42
CA ASP A 84 6.28 -22.84 4.14
C ASP A 84 6.88 -22.58 2.74
N LYS A 85 6.15 -21.89 1.86
CA LYS A 85 6.60 -21.48 0.52
C LYS A 85 7.16 -20.06 0.49
N GLY A 86 7.17 -19.37 1.64
CA GLY A 86 7.64 -18.00 1.81
C GLY A 86 6.64 -16.92 1.37
N ASN A 87 5.36 -17.25 1.18
CA ASN A 87 4.33 -16.24 0.88
C ASN A 87 3.79 -15.66 2.19
N LEU A 88 3.50 -14.35 2.23
CA LEU A 88 2.91 -13.69 3.40
C LEU A 88 1.52 -14.26 3.67
N SER A 89 1.37 -15.11 4.69
CA SER A 89 0.15 -15.83 4.99
C SER A 89 -0.76 -15.10 5.97
N GLN A 90 -0.19 -14.27 6.86
CA GLN A 90 -0.96 -13.49 7.82
C GLN A 90 -0.28 -12.18 8.24
N VAL A 91 -1.11 -11.18 8.51
CA VAL A 91 -0.74 -9.92 9.16
C VAL A 91 -1.62 -9.76 10.40
N THR A 92 -1.01 -9.49 11.56
CA THR A 92 -1.75 -9.16 12.78
C THR A 92 -1.46 -7.73 13.19
N VAL A 93 -2.52 -6.96 13.46
CA VAL A 93 -2.46 -5.54 13.81
C VAL A 93 -2.81 -5.37 15.29
N TYR A 94 -1.89 -4.77 16.03
CA TYR A 94 -2.09 -4.37 17.41
C TYR A 94 -2.07 -2.85 17.52
N GLU A 95 -3.01 -2.27 18.25
CA GLU A 95 -3.10 -0.82 18.44
C GLU A 95 -3.10 -0.47 19.93
N ASP A 96 -2.39 0.60 20.29
CA ASP A 96 -2.46 1.21 21.62
C ASP A 96 -3.61 2.24 21.64
N VAL A 97 -4.83 1.71 21.69
CA VAL A 97 -6.08 2.49 21.60
C VAL A 97 -6.22 3.53 22.71
N ASN A 98 -5.57 3.31 23.85
CA ASN A 98 -5.63 4.17 25.03
C ASN A 98 -4.38 5.07 25.17
N ARG A 99 -3.39 4.94 24.27
CA ARG A 99 -2.10 5.64 24.33
C ARG A 99 -1.38 5.46 25.67
N ASN A 100 -1.49 4.27 26.27
CA ASN A 100 -0.91 3.94 27.57
C ASN A 100 0.21 2.89 27.50
N GLY A 101 0.68 2.58 26.29
CA GLY A 101 1.68 1.55 25.99
C GLY A 101 1.11 0.13 25.90
N GLN A 102 -0.19 -0.07 26.10
CA GLN A 102 -0.81 -1.40 26.06
C GLN A 102 -1.45 -1.67 24.71
N PHE A 103 -0.74 -2.44 23.87
CA PHE A 103 -1.19 -2.85 22.56
C PHE A 103 -2.22 -3.98 22.64
N LYS A 104 -3.35 -3.82 21.94
CA LYS A 104 -4.41 -4.83 21.83
C LYS A 104 -4.55 -5.27 20.38
N LEU A 105 -4.76 -6.57 20.16
CA LEU A 105 -5.07 -7.10 18.83
C LEU A 105 -6.39 -6.48 18.35
N THR A 106 -6.37 -5.77 17.23
CA THR A 106 -7.57 -5.15 16.64
C THR A 106 -7.97 -5.79 15.33
N GLN A 107 -7.02 -6.39 14.62
CA GLN A 107 -7.25 -7.00 13.31
C GLN A 107 -6.30 -8.17 13.03
N THR A 108 -6.83 -9.22 12.42
CA THR A 108 -6.06 -10.28 11.79
C THR A 108 -6.42 -10.34 10.31
N ILE A 109 -5.42 -10.35 9.44
CA ILE A 109 -5.58 -10.44 7.99
C ILE A 109 -4.91 -11.74 7.54
N THR A 110 -5.64 -12.65 6.90
CA THR A 110 -5.03 -13.82 6.26
C THR A 110 -5.06 -13.67 4.75
N LEU A 111 -4.06 -14.23 4.08
CA LEU A 111 -3.91 -14.19 2.63
C LEU A 111 -3.76 -15.62 2.11
N GLU A 112 -4.52 -15.95 1.08
CA GLU A 112 -4.43 -17.21 0.34
C GLU A 112 -3.96 -16.91 -1.08
N TYR A 113 -3.04 -17.73 -1.60
CA TYR A 113 -2.36 -17.47 -2.87
C TYR A 113 -2.75 -18.46 -3.96
N GLY A 114 -2.76 -17.96 -5.20
CA GLY A 114 -2.80 -18.76 -6.41
C GLY A 114 -1.44 -19.37 -6.75
N ALA A 115 -1.37 -20.07 -7.89
CA ALA A 115 -0.13 -20.71 -8.36
C ALA A 115 0.94 -19.69 -8.80
N ASP A 116 0.54 -18.46 -9.11
CA ASP A 116 1.36 -17.34 -9.56
C ASP A 116 1.97 -16.52 -8.41
N LYS A 117 1.79 -16.96 -7.15
CA LYS A 117 2.17 -16.22 -5.94
C LYS A 117 1.49 -14.85 -5.81
N LEU A 118 0.32 -14.68 -6.42
CA LEU A 118 -0.56 -13.55 -6.15
C LEU A 118 -1.67 -13.94 -5.18
N PRO A 119 -2.04 -13.06 -4.24
CA PRO A 119 -3.09 -13.35 -3.27
C PRO A 119 -4.46 -13.37 -3.97
N ILE A 120 -5.08 -14.55 -4.04
CA ILE A 120 -6.41 -14.72 -4.64
C ILE A 120 -7.53 -14.42 -3.66
N LYS A 121 -7.22 -14.36 -2.36
CA LYS A 121 -8.19 -14.07 -1.30
C LYS A 121 -7.51 -13.45 -0.09
N THR A 122 -8.14 -12.43 0.47
CA THR A 122 -7.80 -11.90 1.79
C THR A 122 -9.01 -11.97 2.72
N ILE A 123 -8.79 -12.35 3.97
CA ILE A 123 -9.82 -12.36 5.02
C ILE A 123 -9.37 -11.40 6.10
N VAL A 124 -10.23 -10.44 6.42
CA VAL A 124 -10.01 -9.45 7.48
C VAL A 124 -10.95 -9.76 8.62
N THR A 125 -10.41 -10.20 9.75
CA THR A 125 -11.17 -10.41 10.99
C THR A 125 -10.85 -9.29 11.97
N SER A 126 -11.88 -8.63 12.48
CA SER A 126 -11.77 -7.55 13.47
C SER A 126 -12.93 -7.64 14.48
N GLY A 127 -12.93 -6.77 15.49
CA GLY A 127 -14.07 -6.66 16.42
C GLY A 127 -15.41 -6.31 15.73
N ASN A 128 -15.37 -5.75 14.52
CA ASN A 128 -16.55 -5.37 13.74
C ASN A 128 -17.07 -6.49 12.82
N GLY A 129 -16.40 -7.65 12.79
CA GLY A 129 -16.77 -8.79 11.95
C GLY A 129 -15.66 -9.25 11.02
N THR A 130 -16.03 -10.08 10.04
CA THR A 130 -15.11 -10.73 9.11
C THR A 130 -15.43 -10.38 7.66
N GLY A 131 -14.58 -9.57 7.04
CA GLY A 131 -14.63 -9.28 5.62
C GLY A 131 -13.80 -10.27 4.81
N THR A 132 -14.23 -10.61 3.59
CA THR A 132 -13.41 -11.35 2.61
C THR A 132 -13.34 -10.56 1.32
N THR A 133 -12.15 -10.43 0.74
CA THR A 133 -11.95 -9.94 -0.63
C THR A 133 -11.40 -11.09 -1.47
N ARG A 134 -11.99 -11.35 -2.63
CA ARG A 134 -11.46 -12.26 -3.65
C ARG A 134 -10.96 -11.47 -4.85
N TYR A 135 -9.89 -11.94 -5.47
CA TYR A 135 -9.20 -11.26 -6.56
C TYR A 135 -9.23 -12.15 -7.80
N THR A 136 -9.53 -11.54 -8.96
CA THR A 136 -9.33 -12.16 -10.27
C THR A 136 -8.24 -11.41 -10.99
N TYR A 137 -7.24 -12.13 -11.52
CA TYR A 137 -6.07 -11.55 -12.15
C TYR A 137 -6.04 -11.79 -13.66
N ASP A 138 -5.43 -10.84 -14.37
CA ASP A 138 -4.96 -11.00 -15.75
C ASP A 138 -3.52 -10.44 -15.84
N HIS A 139 -2.60 -11.23 -16.38
CA HIS A 139 -1.18 -10.87 -16.55
C HIS A 139 -0.49 -10.25 -15.32
N GLY A 140 -0.88 -10.67 -14.11
CA GLY A 140 -0.31 -10.18 -12.85
C GLY A 140 -0.95 -8.90 -12.29
N ASN A 141 -2.11 -8.51 -12.83
CA ASN A 141 -2.90 -7.37 -12.35
C ASN A 141 -4.31 -7.82 -11.97
N ALA A 142 -4.82 -7.41 -10.81
CA ALA A 142 -6.16 -7.74 -10.36
C ALA A 142 -7.17 -6.97 -11.22
N ILE A 143 -7.87 -7.64 -12.13
CA ILE A 143 -8.90 -7.03 -12.99
C ILE A 143 -10.27 -6.93 -12.30
N LYS A 144 -10.47 -7.68 -11.21
CA LYS A 144 -11.71 -7.66 -10.43
C LYS A 144 -11.45 -7.98 -8.96
N THR A 145 -12.14 -7.28 -8.07
CA THR A 145 -12.29 -7.68 -6.67
C THR A 145 -13.75 -7.87 -6.28
N GLU A 146 -14.01 -8.84 -5.42
CA GLU A 146 -15.34 -9.15 -4.88
C GLU A 146 -15.26 -9.20 -3.35
N GLN A 147 -16.03 -8.34 -2.68
CA GLN A 147 -16.01 -8.20 -1.23
C GLN A 147 -17.31 -8.71 -0.58
N THR A 148 -17.17 -9.46 0.51
CA THR A 148 -18.27 -9.93 1.37
C THR A 148 -18.02 -9.46 2.81
N LEU A 149 -19.05 -8.98 3.51
CA LEU A 149 -18.95 -8.55 4.92
C LEU A 149 -19.24 -9.66 5.93
N THR A 150 -19.81 -10.77 5.46
CA THR A 150 -20.05 -11.97 6.27
C THR A 150 -19.51 -13.18 5.52
N PRO A 151 -18.81 -14.12 6.19
CA PRO A 151 -18.33 -15.33 5.55
C PRO A 151 -19.49 -16.12 4.91
N GLY A 152 -19.34 -16.48 3.63
CA GLY A 152 -20.34 -17.25 2.90
C GLY A 152 -21.53 -16.46 2.34
N SER A 153 -21.58 -15.13 2.52
CA SER A 153 -22.61 -14.29 1.88
C SER A 153 -22.28 -14.02 0.41
N ASN A 154 -23.29 -13.55 -0.34
CA ASN A 154 -23.07 -12.97 -1.66
C ASN A 154 -22.16 -11.72 -1.56
N PRO A 155 -21.37 -11.41 -2.61
CA PRO A 155 -20.61 -10.17 -2.67
C PRO A 155 -21.53 -8.96 -2.53
N VAL A 156 -21.13 -8.03 -1.67
CA VAL A 156 -21.80 -6.74 -1.48
C VAL A 156 -21.15 -5.64 -2.33
N TRP A 157 -19.88 -5.81 -2.68
CA TRP A 157 -19.14 -4.88 -3.55
C TRP A 157 -18.35 -5.66 -4.59
N THR A 158 -18.42 -5.21 -5.84
CA THR A 158 -17.59 -5.69 -6.94
C THR A 158 -16.93 -4.48 -7.59
N VAL A 159 -15.61 -4.51 -7.70
CA VAL A 159 -14.84 -3.45 -8.37
C VAL A 159 -14.11 -4.08 -9.56
N GLN A 160 -14.19 -3.45 -10.73
CA GLN A 160 -13.43 -3.83 -11.91
C GLN A 160 -12.33 -2.79 -12.15
N TYR A 161 -11.15 -3.26 -12.54
CA TYR A 161 -9.98 -2.42 -12.74
C TYR A 161 -9.50 -2.51 -14.18
N ARG A 162 -8.99 -1.38 -14.67
CA ARG A 162 -8.18 -1.31 -15.89
C ARG A 162 -6.77 -0.92 -15.50
N HIS A 163 -5.80 -1.36 -16.28
CA HIS A 163 -4.40 -1.07 -16.04
C HIS A 163 -3.74 -0.51 -17.30
N ASP A 164 -2.70 0.27 -17.08
CA ASP A 164 -1.76 0.63 -18.13
C ASP A 164 -0.70 -0.47 -18.33
N ASP A 165 0.32 -0.17 -19.13
CA ASP A 165 1.48 -1.03 -19.35
C ASP A 165 2.71 -0.64 -18.50
N LYS A 166 2.59 0.33 -17.59
CA LYS A 166 3.71 0.92 -16.84
C LYS A 166 3.78 0.36 -15.42
N PRO A 167 4.96 0.29 -14.80
CA PRO A 167 5.10 -0.27 -13.46
C PRO A 167 4.37 0.57 -12.42
N ASN A 168 3.74 -0.13 -11.48
CA ASN A 168 3.09 0.47 -10.32
C ASN A 168 4.11 0.85 -9.23
N PRO A 169 4.14 2.10 -8.75
CA PRO A 169 5.07 2.54 -7.71
C PRO A 169 4.91 1.85 -6.36
N THR A 170 3.75 1.26 -6.06
CA THR A 170 3.46 0.64 -4.77
C THR A 170 3.42 -0.88 -4.81
N PHE A 171 3.72 -1.49 -5.96
CA PHE A 171 3.77 -2.95 -6.10
C PHE A 171 4.75 -3.56 -5.08
N GLY A 172 4.24 -4.43 -4.21
CA GLY A 172 5.01 -5.09 -3.15
C GLY A 172 5.36 -4.21 -1.94
N LEU A 173 4.97 -2.93 -1.92
CA LEU A 173 5.22 -2.04 -0.76
C LEU A 173 4.13 -2.21 0.30
N LEU A 174 4.42 -3.00 1.34
CA LEU A 174 3.55 -3.22 2.49
C LEU A 174 3.55 -2.05 3.49
N THR A 175 3.06 -0.88 3.07
CA THR A 175 3.01 0.34 3.92
C THR A 175 1.75 0.40 4.79
N GLY A 176 1.15 -0.74 5.12
CA GLY A 176 -0.10 -0.84 5.86
C GLY A 176 -0.79 -2.20 5.67
N THR A 177 -2.11 -2.20 5.76
CA THR A 177 -2.91 -3.40 5.48
C THR A 177 -2.86 -3.73 3.98
N PRO A 178 -2.58 -4.99 3.60
CA PRO A 178 -2.47 -5.37 2.20
C PRO A 178 -3.78 -5.10 1.42
N ASN A 179 -3.67 -4.57 0.20
CA ASN A 179 -4.80 -4.26 -0.67
C ASN A 179 -4.45 -4.43 -2.16
N ALA A 180 -5.44 -4.31 -3.04
CA ALA A 180 -5.27 -4.53 -4.48
C ALA A 180 -4.17 -3.65 -5.11
N GLU A 181 -4.03 -2.39 -4.71
CA GLU A 181 -2.99 -1.49 -5.24
C GLU A 181 -1.58 -2.04 -4.98
N MET A 182 -1.36 -2.71 -3.86
CA MET A 182 -0.04 -3.29 -3.53
C MET A 182 0.26 -4.57 -4.32
N PHE A 183 -0.75 -5.21 -4.93
CA PHE A 183 -0.61 -6.49 -5.61
C PHE A 183 -0.55 -6.38 -7.13
N ASN A 184 -0.82 -5.20 -7.69
CA ASN A 184 -0.85 -5.00 -9.13
C ASN A 184 0.51 -4.60 -9.67
N LYS A 185 1.00 -5.32 -10.68
CA LYS A 185 2.26 -5.00 -11.36
C LYS A 185 2.21 -3.64 -12.07
N ASN A 186 1.05 -3.28 -12.60
CA ASN A 186 0.80 -2.09 -13.41
C ASN A 186 -0.13 -1.09 -12.72
N ASN A 187 -0.11 0.16 -13.18
CA ASN A 187 -0.91 1.21 -12.55
C ASN A 187 -2.40 0.98 -12.81
N ILE A 188 -3.24 1.14 -11.78
CA ILE A 188 -4.69 1.18 -11.95
C ILE A 188 -5.08 2.49 -12.64
N ILE A 189 -5.88 2.38 -13.70
CA ILE A 189 -6.48 3.51 -14.39
C ILE A 189 -7.86 3.77 -13.79
N TYR A 190 -7.99 4.89 -13.08
CA TYR A 190 -9.26 5.36 -12.55
C TYR A 190 -10.01 6.18 -13.62
N GLU A 191 -11.33 6.06 -13.63
CA GLU A 191 -12.17 6.91 -14.47
C GLU A 191 -12.01 8.39 -14.08
N GLY A 192 -12.04 9.29 -15.06
CA GLY A 192 -11.89 10.73 -14.82
C GLY A 192 -10.48 11.18 -14.40
N CYS A 193 -9.48 10.29 -14.51
CA CYS A 193 -8.10 10.60 -14.13
C CYS A 193 -7.17 10.69 -15.34
N GLU A 194 -6.20 11.60 -15.27
CA GLU A 194 -5.11 11.74 -16.23
C GLU A 194 -3.79 11.35 -15.57
N MET A 195 -2.97 10.58 -16.28
CA MET A 195 -1.72 10.04 -15.75
C MET A 195 -0.54 10.54 -16.58
N THR A 196 0.49 11.05 -15.92
CA THR A 196 1.73 11.52 -16.56
C THR A 196 2.89 10.62 -16.20
N TYR A 197 3.79 10.42 -17.16
CA TYR A 197 4.94 9.53 -17.01
C TYR A 197 6.25 10.24 -17.39
N THR A 198 7.32 9.90 -16.70
CA THR A 198 8.69 10.30 -17.05
C THR A 198 9.56 9.05 -17.05
N ASN A 199 10.28 8.79 -18.14
CA ASN A 199 11.12 7.58 -18.30
C ASN A 199 10.36 6.26 -18.05
N GLY A 200 9.07 6.23 -18.40
CA GLY A 200 8.20 5.06 -18.20
C GLY A 200 7.69 4.87 -16.77
N LEU A 201 8.01 5.77 -15.83
CA LEU A 201 7.52 5.76 -14.45
C LEU A 201 6.37 6.75 -14.28
N LEU A 202 5.36 6.38 -13.51
CA LEU A 202 4.21 7.23 -13.19
C LEU A 202 4.65 8.39 -12.29
N THR A 203 4.51 9.64 -12.73
CA THR A 203 4.93 10.81 -11.96
C THR A 203 3.77 11.65 -11.45
N LEU A 204 2.60 11.56 -12.07
CA LEU A 204 1.40 12.28 -11.65
C LEU A 204 0.14 11.49 -11.96
N ILE A 205 -0.77 11.39 -10.99
CA ILE A 205 -2.19 11.11 -11.22
C ILE A 205 -2.94 12.40 -10.93
N HIS A 206 -3.70 12.90 -11.88
CA HIS A 206 -4.59 14.03 -11.72
C HIS A 206 -6.03 13.53 -11.81
N THR A 207 -6.80 13.70 -10.74
CA THR A 207 -8.17 13.19 -10.61
C THR A 207 -9.19 14.32 -10.70
N ASN A 208 -10.44 13.98 -11.02
CA ASN A 208 -11.57 14.92 -11.17
C ASN A 208 -11.35 16.02 -12.21
N VAL A 209 -10.48 15.79 -13.20
CA VAL A 209 -10.12 16.77 -14.23
C VAL A 209 -11.36 17.24 -15.01
N ARG A 210 -12.38 16.39 -15.11
CA ARG A 210 -13.59 16.61 -15.91
C ARG A 210 -14.81 17.09 -15.13
N GLU A 211 -14.76 17.11 -13.80
CA GLU A 211 -15.93 17.40 -12.96
C GLU A 211 -15.98 18.85 -12.46
N SER A 212 -14.86 19.40 -11.99
CA SER A 212 -14.77 20.82 -11.61
C SER A 212 -13.31 21.25 -11.44
N PRO A 213 -12.89 22.43 -11.92
CA PRO A 213 -11.55 22.98 -11.65
C PRO A 213 -11.27 23.19 -10.15
N ASP A 214 -12.31 23.32 -9.32
CA ASP A 214 -12.19 23.62 -7.89
C ASP A 214 -12.11 22.36 -7.00
N VAL A 215 -12.34 21.16 -7.55
CA VAL A 215 -12.40 19.88 -6.80
C VAL A 215 -11.34 18.89 -7.31
N GLN A 216 -10.23 19.42 -7.83
CA GLN A 216 -9.14 18.62 -8.34
C GLN A 216 -8.31 18.04 -7.19
N SER A 217 -7.89 16.79 -7.33
CA SER A 217 -6.89 16.19 -6.46
C SER A 217 -5.81 15.51 -7.28
N TYR A 218 -4.56 15.55 -6.82
CA TYR A 218 -3.45 14.94 -7.51
C TYR A 218 -2.54 14.14 -6.59
N ILE A 219 -1.87 13.14 -7.18
CA ILE A 219 -0.82 12.36 -6.56
C ILE A 219 0.44 12.53 -7.40
N LYS A 220 1.45 13.18 -6.87
CA LYS A 220 2.77 13.28 -7.50
C LYS A 220 3.71 12.24 -6.92
N TYR A 221 4.46 11.54 -7.76
CA TYR A 221 5.49 10.59 -7.34
C TYR A 221 6.87 11.09 -7.74
N GLU A 222 7.83 10.92 -6.84
CA GLU A 222 9.25 11.20 -7.07
C GLU A 222 10.04 9.94 -6.73
N TYR A 223 11.03 9.64 -7.57
CA TYR A 223 11.83 8.43 -7.49
C TYR A 223 13.29 8.76 -7.24
N GLU A 224 14.03 7.78 -6.72
CA GLU A 224 15.48 7.77 -6.71
C GLU A 224 16.02 6.53 -7.41
N SER A 225 17.20 6.67 -8.02
CA SER A 225 17.94 5.55 -8.59
C SER A 225 18.65 4.76 -7.49
N TYR A 226 18.78 3.45 -7.66
CA TYR A 226 19.58 2.58 -6.80
C TYR A 226 20.25 1.45 -7.59
#